data_AF-A0A8X8ZP92-F1
#
_entry.id   AF-A0A8X8ZP92-F1
#
_cell.length_a   1.000
_cell.length_b   1.000
_cell.length_c   1.000
_cell.angle_alpha   90.00
_cell.angle_beta   90.00
_cell.angle_gamma   90.00
#
_symmetry.space_group_name_H-M   'P 1'
#
loop_
_entity.id
_entity.type
_entity.pdbx_description
1 polymer ?
#
loop_
_entity_poly.entity_id
_entity_poly.type
_entity_poly.pdbx_seq_one_letter_code
_entity_poly.pdbx_strand_id
1 'polypeptide(L)'
;MPQHEDEQPCPKQEASDSSVVLYTTSLRGIRKTFEDCKTIKFLLGSFRVVYSERDVSMHMEYREELWGILGGRVVPPRLFVRGRYVGGADEVVGLHDNGMLRAMLQGIPLAPSARPCGACGGMTFLLCGTCNGSRRVNVANGARERCPDCNENGLVKCTLCHVG
;
A
#
# COMPACT_ATOMS: atom_id res chain seq x y z
N MET A 1 6.78 -34.43 -18.49
CA MET A 1 5.88 -33.57 -17.70
C MET A 1 6.75 -32.50 -17.04
N PRO A 2 6.93 -31.31 -17.62
CA PRO A 2 7.59 -30.24 -16.87
C PRO A 2 6.55 -29.59 -15.95
N GLN A 3 6.89 -29.53 -14.66
CA GLN A 3 6.16 -28.78 -13.64
C GLN A 3 6.41 -27.29 -13.93
N HIS A 4 5.39 -26.59 -14.43
CA HIS A 4 5.40 -25.14 -14.45
C HIS A 4 5.08 -24.67 -13.04
N GLU A 5 6.09 -24.18 -12.35
CA GLU A 5 5.92 -23.39 -11.13
C GLU A 5 5.24 -22.09 -11.57
N ASP A 6 3.98 -21.90 -11.20
CA ASP A 6 3.24 -20.66 -11.42
C ASP A 6 3.97 -19.52 -10.69
N GLU A 7 4.78 -18.75 -11.43
CA GLU A 7 5.34 -17.49 -10.97
C GLU A 7 4.18 -16.52 -10.70
N GLN A 8 3.73 -16.52 -9.45
CA GLN A 8 2.65 -15.67 -8.99
C GLN A 8 3.11 -14.20 -9.00
N PRO A 9 2.37 -13.27 -9.65
CA PRO A 9 2.85 -11.91 -9.83
C PRO A 9 3.06 -11.21 -8.48
N CYS A 10 4.29 -10.78 -8.23
CA CYS A 10 4.67 -10.09 -7.00
C CYS A 10 4.60 -8.56 -7.16
N PRO A 11 4.31 -7.79 -6.09
CA PRO A 11 4.49 -6.35 -6.09
C PRO A 11 5.92 -5.96 -6.45
N LYS A 12 6.11 -5.15 -7.51
CA LYS A 12 7.40 -5.00 -8.22
C LYS A 12 8.48 -4.19 -7.49
N GLN A 13 8.35 -3.96 -6.19
CA GLN A 13 9.31 -3.15 -5.42
C GLN A 13 9.72 -3.71 -4.05
N GLU A 14 9.20 -4.86 -3.63
CA GLU A 14 9.47 -5.39 -2.29
C GLU A 14 9.46 -6.93 -2.30
N ALA A 15 10.16 -7.57 -3.24
CA ALA A 15 10.36 -9.02 -3.21
C ALA A 15 11.50 -9.38 -2.23
N SER A 16 11.41 -8.84 -1.00
CA SER A 16 12.27 -9.27 0.10
C SER A 16 11.58 -10.39 0.86
N ASP A 17 12.38 -11.29 1.44
CA ASP A 17 11.91 -12.41 2.24
C ASP A 17 11.30 -11.98 3.60
N SER A 18 11.02 -10.69 3.75
CA SER A 18 10.45 -10.07 4.95
C SER A 18 9.44 -8.96 4.63
N SER A 19 8.96 -8.87 3.38
CA SER A 19 7.99 -7.84 2.98
C SER A 19 6.56 -8.21 3.37
N VAL A 20 5.80 -7.21 3.84
CA VAL A 20 4.35 -7.29 4.00
C VAL A 20 3.76 -6.07 3.30
N VAL A 21 2.91 -6.28 2.31
CA VAL A 21 2.29 -5.21 1.53
C VAL A 21 0.78 -5.30 1.67
N LEU A 22 0.16 -4.24 2.18
CA LEU A 22 -1.29 -4.14 2.30
C LEU A 22 -1.79 -3.05 1.36
N TYR A 23 -2.56 -3.45 0.34
CA TYR A 23 -3.31 -2.52 -0.48
C TYR A 23 -4.61 -2.14 0.24
N THR A 24 -4.87 -0.84 0.34
CA THR A 24 -6.02 -0.27 1.05
C THR A 24 -6.70 0.80 0.21
N THR A 25 -7.80 1.34 0.73
CA THR A 25 -8.37 2.61 0.28
C THR A 25 -8.79 3.42 1.49
N SER A 26 -8.51 4.73 1.48
CA SER A 26 -9.05 5.67 2.49
C SER A 26 -10.42 6.23 2.12
N LEU A 27 -10.92 5.96 0.91
CA LEU A 27 -12.25 6.37 0.49
C LEU A 27 -13.32 5.65 1.31
N ARG A 28 -14.29 6.42 1.79
CA ARG A 28 -15.41 5.93 2.61
C ARG A 28 -16.69 5.68 1.83
N GLY A 29 -16.62 5.67 0.50
CA GLY A 29 -17.78 5.51 -0.38
C GLY A 29 -18.49 4.16 -0.22
N ILE A 30 -17.75 3.12 0.16
CA ILE A 30 -18.30 1.79 0.47
C ILE A 30 -17.93 1.47 1.92
N ARG A 31 -18.92 1.54 2.82
CA ARG A 31 -18.71 1.35 4.27
C ARG A 31 -18.01 0.03 4.59
N LYS A 32 -18.47 -1.08 3.97
CA LYS A 32 -17.87 -2.41 4.16
C LYS A 32 -16.38 -2.40 3.80
N THR A 33 -16.01 -1.94 2.61
CA THR A 33 -14.61 -1.86 2.17
C THR A 33 -13.72 -1.05 3.12
N PHE A 34 -14.23 0.07 3.65
CA PHE A 34 -13.50 0.89 4.60
C PHE A 34 -13.30 0.18 5.96
N GLU A 35 -14.32 -0.53 6.43
CA GLU A 35 -14.26 -1.35 7.65
C GLU A 35 -13.30 -2.53 7.47
N ASP A 36 -13.39 -3.24 6.35
CA ASP A 36 -12.50 -4.33 5.98
C ASP A 36 -11.02 -3.88 5.97
N CYS A 37 -10.74 -2.71 5.39
CA CYS A 37 -9.39 -2.13 5.43
C CYS A 37 -8.92 -1.85 6.86
N LYS A 38 -9.79 -1.31 7.73
CA LYS A 38 -9.44 -1.08 9.14
C LYS A 38 -9.18 -2.39 9.88
N THR A 39 -9.96 -3.43 9.62
CA THR A 39 -9.82 -4.74 10.26
C THR A 39 -8.43 -5.31 10.00
N ILE A 40 -7.98 -5.36 8.73
CA ILE A 40 -6.63 -5.88 8.44
C ILE A 40 -5.54 -4.99 9.04
N LYS A 41 -5.67 -3.66 8.97
CA LYS A 41 -4.72 -2.74 9.62
C LYS A 41 -4.61 -2.99 11.12
N PHE A 42 -5.74 -3.19 11.79
CA PHE A 42 -5.79 -3.51 13.21
C PHE A 42 -5.09 -4.84 13.51
N LEU A 43 -5.34 -5.87 12.70
CA LEU A 43 -4.68 -7.18 12.86
C LEU A 43 -3.16 -7.05 12.72
N LEU A 44 -2.66 -6.46 11.63
CA LEU A 44 -1.23 -6.24 11.42
C LEU A 44 -0.61 -5.40 12.55
N GLY A 45 -1.34 -4.37 13.01
CA GLY A 45 -0.96 -3.55 14.16
C GLY A 45 -0.85 -4.35 15.46
N SER A 46 -1.74 -5.32 15.70
CA SER A 46 -1.70 -6.18 16.89
C SER A 46 -0.51 -7.16 16.88
N PHE A 47 -0.08 -7.60 15.69
CA PHE A 47 1.17 -8.37 15.52
C PHE A 47 2.42 -7.49 15.59
N ARG A 48 2.26 -6.16 15.53
CA ARG A 48 3.33 -5.18 15.52
C ARG A 48 4.37 -5.44 14.42
N VAL A 49 3.95 -5.97 13.28
CA VAL A 49 4.85 -6.19 12.14
C VAL A 49 5.03 -4.91 11.32
N VAL A 50 6.22 -4.70 10.76
CA VAL A 50 6.42 -3.69 9.73
C VAL A 50 5.66 -4.12 8.47
N TYR A 51 4.89 -3.21 7.89
CA TYR A 51 4.24 -3.43 6.60
C TYR A 51 4.16 -2.12 5.81
N SER A 52 4.14 -2.25 4.49
CA SER A 52 3.97 -1.16 3.55
C SER A 52 2.50 -1.02 3.17
N GLU A 53 1.87 0.09 3.57
CA GLU A 53 0.52 0.42 3.15
C GLU A 53 0.53 1.09 1.76
N ARG A 54 -0.29 0.57 0.84
CA ARG A 54 -0.48 1.11 -0.51
C ARG A 54 -1.94 1.50 -0.71
N ASP A 55 -2.23 2.77 -0.44
CA ASP A 55 -3.57 3.33 -0.64
C ASP A 55 -3.82 3.61 -2.13
N VAL A 56 -4.68 2.79 -2.73
CA VAL A 56 -5.01 2.86 -4.18
C VAL A 56 -5.84 4.09 -4.57
N SER A 57 -6.36 4.83 -3.58
CA SER A 57 -7.03 6.11 -3.80
C SER A 57 -6.07 7.29 -3.80
N MET A 58 -4.92 7.14 -3.14
CA MET A 58 -3.90 8.19 -3.01
C MET A 58 -2.87 8.14 -4.14
N HIS A 59 -2.70 6.98 -4.80
CA HIS A 59 -1.75 6.81 -5.90
C HIS A 59 -2.22 5.78 -6.94
N MET A 60 -2.38 6.21 -8.19
CA MET A 60 -2.87 5.41 -9.30
C MET A 60 -1.95 4.24 -9.64
N GLU A 61 -0.63 4.41 -9.50
CA GLU A 61 0.32 3.32 -9.73
C GLU A 61 0.08 2.13 -8.80
N TYR A 62 -0.32 2.35 -7.54
CA TYR A 62 -0.70 1.27 -6.64
C TYR A 62 -1.96 0.53 -7.09
N ARG A 63 -2.92 1.27 -7.67
CA ARG A 63 -4.13 0.66 -8.23
C ARG A 63 -3.81 -0.19 -9.45
N GLU A 64 -3.04 0.37 -10.37
CA GLU A 64 -2.63 -0.30 -11.61
C GLU A 64 -1.76 -1.52 -11.33
N GLU A 65 -0.84 -1.41 -10.38
CA GLU A 65 -0.04 -2.52 -9.89
C GLU A 65 -0.92 -3.63 -9.30
N LEU A 66 -1.84 -3.30 -8.39
CA LEU A 66 -2.73 -4.30 -7.80
C LEU A 66 -3.57 -5.02 -8.86
N TRP A 67 -4.13 -4.26 -9.80
CA TRP A 67 -4.94 -4.82 -10.88
C TRP A 67 -4.11 -5.65 -11.85
N GLY A 68 -2.87 -5.23 -12.13
CA GLY A 68 -1.93 -5.99 -12.94
C GLY A 68 -1.56 -7.32 -12.29
N ILE A 69 -1.31 -7.33 -10.98
CA ILE A 69 -0.97 -8.54 -10.21
C ILE A 69 -2.14 -9.54 -10.20
N LEU A 70 -3.36 -9.06 -9.99
CA LEU A 70 -4.54 -9.92 -9.84
C LEU A 70 -5.33 -10.11 -11.16
N GLY A 71 -4.78 -9.63 -12.28
CA GLY A 71 -5.36 -9.83 -13.61
C GLY A 71 -6.70 -9.13 -13.85
N GLY A 72 -7.05 -8.10 -13.07
CA GLY A 72 -8.34 -7.44 -13.20
C GLY A 72 -8.64 -6.39 -12.12
N ARG A 73 -9.82 -5.78 -12.22
CA ARG A 73 -10.27 -4.82 -11.21
C ARG A 73 -10.56 -5.53 -9.90
N VAL A 74 -9.80 -5.18 -8.88
CA VAL A 74 -9.94 -5.73 -7.53
C VAL A 74 -10.27 -4.63 -6.53
N VAL A 75 -11.14 -4.97 -5.58
CA VAL A 75 -11.54 -4.11 -4.46
C VAL A 75 -10.61 -4.38 -3.26
N PRO A 76 -10.00 -3.35 -2.65
CA PRO A 76 -9.26 -3.48 -1.39
C PRO A 76 -10.13 -3.97 -0.22
N PRO A 77 -9.55 -4.44 0.89
CA PRO A 77 -8.12 -4.61 1.10
C PRO A 77 -7.56 -5.86 0.41
N ARG A 78 -6.26 -5.85 0.06
CA ARG A 78 -5.55 -7.03 -0.44
C ARG A 78 -4.18 -7.14 0.23
N LEU A 79 -3.93 -8.27 0.89
CA LEU A 79 -2.70 -8.52 1.64
C LEU A 79 -1.76 -9.43 0.86
N PHE A 80 -0.48 -9.05 0.84
CA PHE A 80 0.63 -9.85 0.34
C PHE A 80 1.69 -10.00 1.44
N VAL A 81 2.25 -11.19 1.59
CA VAL A 81 3.33 -11.50 2.53
C VAL A 81 4.43 -12.21 1.75
N ARG A 82 5.65 -11.67 1.76
CA ARG A 82 6.81 -12.17 1.01
C ARG A 82 6.49 -12.38 -0.47
N GLY A 83 5.85 -11.40 -1.08
CA GLY A 83 5.40 -11.48 -2.48
C GLY A 83 4.18 -12.36 -2.74
N ARG A 84 3.81 -13.28 -1.83
CA ARG A 84 2.65 -14.17 -2.00
C ARG A 84 1.34 -13.46 -1.67
N TYR A 85 0.35 -13.61 -2.53
CA TYR A 85 -1.02 -13.15 -2.26
C TYR A 85 -1.67 -13.98 -1.15
N VAL A 86 -2.14 -13.30 -0.10
CA VAL A 86 -2.79 -13.92 1.06
C VAL A 86 -4.31 -13.89 0.94
N GLY A 87 -4.89 -12.76 0.53
CA GLY A 87 -6.34 -12.63 0.41
C GLY A 87 -6.88 -11.22 0.67
N GLY A 88 -8.21 -11.12 0.74
CA GLY A 88 -8.95 -9.97 1.25
C GLY A 88 -9.24 -10.10 2.74
N ALA A 89 -10.19 -9.31 3.23
CA ALA A 89 -10.51 -9.27 4.66
C ALA A 89 -11.02 -10.61 5.20
N ASP A 90 -11.99 -11.24 4.53
CA ASP A 90 -12.58 -12.50 5.00
C ASP A 90 -11.53 -13.62 5.07
N GLU A 91 -10.66 -13.74 4.06
CA GLU A 91 -9.61 -14.76 4.05
C GLU A 91 -8.53 -14.47 5.12
N VAL A 92 -8.12 -13.21 5.28
CA VAL A 92 -7.11 -12.84 6.29
C VAL A 92 -7.64 -13.01 7.72
N VAL A 93 -8.91 -12.70 7.97
CA VAL A 93 -9.55 -12.96 9.26
C VAL A 93 -9.65 -14.46 9.53
N GLY A 94 -10.06 -15.26 8.54
CA GLY A 94 -10.06 -16.72 8.68
C GLY A 94 -8.68 -17.31 9.01
N LEU A 95 -7.62 -16.80 8.37
CA LEU A 95 -6.23 -17.16 8.68
C LEU A 95 -5.78 -16.67 10.06
N HIS A 96 -6.32 -15.57 10.56
CA HIS A 96 -6.07 -15.12 11.93
C HIS A 96 -6.67 -16.09 12.94
N ASP A 97 -7.95 -16.42 12.75
CA ASP A 97 -8.72 -17.25 13.68
C ASP A 97 -8.16 -18.67 13.83
N ASN A 98 -7.58 -19.22 12.76
CA ASN A 98 -6.91 -20.53 12.78
C ASN A 98 -5.40 -20.47 13.12
N GLY A 99 -4.87 -19.28 13.42
CA GLY A 99 -3.47 -19.07 13.80
C GLY A 99 -2.45 -19.07 12.65
N MET A 100 -2.86 -19.37 11.41
CA MET A 100 -1.96 -19.43 10.26
C MET A 100 -1.36 -18.07 9.91
N LEU A 101 -2.11 -16.98 10.09
CA LEU A 101 -1.61 -15.62 9.82
C LEU A 101 -0.37 -15.31 10.68
N ARG A 102 -0.35 -15.75 11.94
CA ARG A 102 0.81 -15.59 12.83
C ARG A 102 2.03 -16.33 12.29
N ALA A 103 1.84 -17.56 11.82
CA ALA A 103 2.91 -18.35 11.22
C ALA A 103 3.46 -17.69 9.94
N MET A 104 2.58 -17.17 9.08
CA MET A 104 2.98 -16.44 7.88
C MET A 104 3.78 -15.16 8.20
N LEU A 105 3.45 -14.48 9.30
CA LEU A 105 4.14 -13.27 9.75
C LEU A 105 5.41 -13.54 10.58
N GLN A 106 5.75 -14.80 10.84
CA GLN A 106 6.96 -15.14 11.59
C GLN A 106 8.20 -14.65 10.84
N GLY A 107 9.15 -14.04 11.56
CA GLY A 107 10.38 -13.50 10.99
C GLY A 107 10.23 -12.14 10.31
N ILE A 108 9.02 -11.58 10.18
CA ILE A 108 8.85 -10.19 9.75
C ILE A 108 9.37 -9.25 10.85
N PRO A 109 10.18 -8.23 10.52
CA PRO A 109 10.62 -7.24 11.49
C PRO A 109 9.45 -6.61 12.24
N LEU A 110 9.63 -6.42 13.54
CA LEU A 110 8.63 -5.71 14.34
C LEU A 110 8.75 -4.20 14.12
N ALA A 111 7.60 -3.54 13.98
CA ALA A 111 7.52 -2.11 13.88
C ALA A 111 8.12 -1.47 15.15
N PRO A 112 9.05 -0.51 15.02
CA PRO A 112 9.54 0.25 16.16
C PRO A 112 8.36 0.93 16.86
N SER A 113 8.52 1.21 18.17
CA SER A 113 7.49 1.88 18.98
C SER A 113 6.89 3.06 18.22
N ALA A 114 5.57 3.03 18.04
CA ALA A 114 4.78 3.80 17.09
C ALA A 114 4.85 5.32 17.32
N ARG A 115 5.99 5.93 17.02
CA ARG A 115 6.05 7.37 16.78
C ARG A 115 5.68 7.61 15.33
N PRO A 116 4.57 8.31 15.05
CA PRO A 116 4.28 8.77 13.71
C PRO A 116 5.48 9.54 13.15
N CYS A 117 5.71 9.43 11.85
CA CYS A 117 6.76 10.22 11.19
C CYS A 117 6.55 11.71 11.49
N GLY A 118 7.60 12.39 11.95
CA GLY A 118 7.52 13.81 12.33
C GLY A 118 7.15 14.74 11.16
N ALA A 119 7.37 14.31 9.91
CA ALA A 119 6.99 15.09 8.73
C ALA A 119 5.57 14.79 8.22
N CYS A 120 5.19 13.51 8.07
CA CYS A 120 3.89 13.15 7.49
C CYS A 120 2.84 12.67 8.48
N GLY A 121 3.16 12.58 9.77
CA GLY A 121 2.23 12.07 10.79
C GLY A 121 1.76 10.63 10.54
N GLY A 122 2.47 9.87 9.70
CA GLY A 122 2.07 8.52 9.28
C GLY A 122 1.15 8.47 8.05
N MET A 123 0.93 9.59 7.35
CA MET A 123 0.04 9.64 6.17
C MET A 123 0.69 9.17 4.86
N THR A 124 1.99 8.87 4.85
CA THR A 124 2.79 8.41 3.67
C THR A 124 2.94 9.43 2.55
N PHE A 125 1.91 10.21 2.23
CA PHE A 125 1.91 11.25 1.21
C PHE A 125 1.79 12.64 1.84
N LEU A 126 2.41 13.62 1.19
CA LEU A 126 2.38 15.04 1.53
C LEU A 126 1.89 15.84 0.32
N LEU A 127 1.32 17.02 0.56
CA LEU A 127 1.02 17.97 -0.52
C LEU A 127 2.32 18.35 -1.24
N CYS A 128 2.27 18.40 -2.57
CA CYS A 128 3.40 18.84 -3.37
C CYS A 128 3.73 20.30 -3.09
N GLY A 129 4.96 20.59 -2.65
CA GLY A 129 5.42 21.96 -2.41
C GLY A 129 5.61 22.79 -3.68
N THR A 130 5.88 22.14 -4.83
CA THR A 130 6.09 22.84 -6.11
C THR A 130 4.78 23.41 -6.67
N CYS A 131 3.69 22.62 -6.61
CA CYS A 131 2.40 23.03 -7.17
C CYS A 131 1.31 23.31 -6.12
N ASN A 132 1.61 23.17 -4.83
CA ASN A 132 0.67 23.28 -3.71
C ASN A 132 -0.59 22.41 -3.91
N GLY A 133 -0.43 21.21 -4.46
CA GLY A 133 -1.52 20.27 -4.75
C GLY A 133 -2.38 20.62 -5.97
N SER A 134 -2.12 21.73 -6.68
CA SER A 134 -2.89 22.11 -7.86
C SER A 134 -2.68 21.19 -9.07
N ARG A 135 -1.61 20.38 -9.05
CA ARG A 135 -1.14 19.50 -10.12
C ARG A 135 -0.63 20.24 -11.35
N ARG A 136 -0.49 21.57 -11.29
CA ARG A 136 -0.02 22.40 -12.40
C ARG A 136 1.01 23.42 -11.95
N VAL A 137 1.96 23.71 -12.83
CA VAL A 137 2.97 24.76 -12.64
C VAL A 137 2.96 25.69 -13.86
N ASN A 138 3.31 26.96 -13.66
CA ASN A 138 3.53 27.88 -14.78
C ASN A 138 4.97 27.71 -15.25
N VAL A 139 5.16 27.48 -16.54
CA VAL A 139 6.48 27.38 -17.17
C VAL A 139 6.88 28.71 -17.82
N ALA A 140 8.15 28.85 -18.22
CA ALA A 140 8.74 30.12 -18.67
C ALA A 140 8.03 30.78 -19.87
N ASN A 141 7.36 30.00 -20.72
CA ASN A 141 6.57 30.50 -21.85
C ASN A 141 5.16 31.00 -21.43
N GLY A 142 4.83 31.02 -20.14
CA GLY A 142 3.52 31.39 -19.61
C GLY A 142 2.46 30.28 -19.66
N ALA A 143 2.78 29.10 -20.21
CA ALA A 143 1.86 27.96 -20.24
C ALA A 143 1.72 27.31 -18.86
N ARG A 144 0.61 26.59 -18.67
CA ARG A 144 0.36 25.74 -17.50
C ARG A 144 0.55 24.28 -17.85
N GLU A 145 1.58 23.67 -17.28
CA GLU A 145 1.92 22.26 -17.51
C GLU A 145 1.64 21.42 -16.26
N ARG A 146 1.57 20.10 -16.45
CA ARG A 146 1.44 19.15 -15.33
C ARG A 146 2.69 19.23 -14.47
N CYS A 147 2.51 19.33 -13.15
CA CYS A 147 3.64 19.33 -12.22
C CYS A 147 4.41 17.99 -12.34
N PRO A 148 5.74 18.02 -12.58
CA PRO A 148 6.54 16.80 -12.75
C PRO A 148 6.83 16.09 -11.42
N ASP A 149 6.70 16.81 -10.30
CA ASP A 149 7.15 16.32 -8.99
C ASP A 149 6.09 15.52 -8.24
N CYS A 150 4.82 15.58 -8.67
CA CYS A 150 3.70 15.01 -7.93
C CYS A 150 2.85 14.04 -8.74
N ASN A 151 2.17 13.16 -8.02
CA ASN A 151 1.23 12.23 -8.62
C ASN A 151 -0.07 12.93 -9.08
N GLU A 152 -1.03 12.14 -9.58
CA GLU A 152 -2.32 12.60 -10.09
C GLU A 152 -3.20 13.36 -9.08
N ASN A 153 -2.89 13.24 -7.79
CA ASN A 153 -3.58 13.89 -6.68
C ASN A 153 -2.85 15.14 -6.18
N GLY A 154 -1.71 15.51 -6.78
CA GLY A 154 -0.91 16.64 -6.30
C GLY A 154 -0.09 16.28 -5.06
N LEU A 155 0.21 14.99 -4.86
CA LEU A 155 0.89 14.47 -3.69
C LEU A 155 2.29 13.95 -4.03
N VAL A 156 3.17 13.99 -3.03
CA VAL A 156 4.53 13.42 -3.06
C VAL A 156 4.69 12.42 -1.93
N LYS A 157 5.50 11.37 -2.13
CA LYS A 157 5.82 10.42 -1.05
C LYS A 157 6.69 11.11 0.01
N CYS A 158 6.46 10.79 1.27
CA CYS A 158 7.25 11.33 2.37
C CYS A 158 8.67 10.74 2.35
N THR A 159 9.66 11.56 2.03
CA THR A 159 11.07 11.12 1.91
C THR A 159 11.71 10.73 3.24
N LEU A 160 11.12 11.08 4.39
CA LEU A 160 11.66 10.73 5.70
C LEU A 160 11.32 9.30 6.15
N CYS A 161 10.17 8.76 5.73
CA CYS A 161 9.72 7.43 6.12
C CYS A 161 9.46 6.48 4.94
N HIS A 162 9.53 6.99 3.71
CA HIS A 162 9.60 6.23 2.47
C HIS A 162 10.86 6.68 1.75
N VAL A 163 12.01 6.14 2.21
CA VAL A 163 13.28 6.26 1.49
C VAL A 163 13.15 5.33 0.29
N GLY A 164 13.21 5.90 -0.91
CA GLY A 164 13.14 5.15 -2.17
C GLY A 164 14.38 4.28 -2.41
#